data_AF-A0AAC8UVJ1-F1
#
_entry.id   AF-A0AAC8UVJ1-F1
#
_cell.length_a   1.000
_cell.length_b   1.000
_cell.length_c   1.000
_cell.angle_alpha   90.00
_cell.angle_beta   90.00
_cell.angle_gamma   90.00
#
_symmetry.space_group_name_H-M   'P 1'
#
loop_
_entity.id
_entity.type
_entity.pdbx_description
1 polymer ?
#
loop_
_entity_poly.entity_id
_entity_poly.type
_entity_poly.pdbx_seq_one_letter_code
_entity_poly.pdbx_strand_id
1 'polypeptide(L)'
;MKREIQTFIDAVAADEIQHFTADTTEKEFFADQDGLMAPLTAFIREQIGADKLAQAELKLTDTEASVRLELSVINLPLQDTKTIGKIMDTDEEAELNVYAVIETPDINASGLRIDALAPATTYVAQAAVADASLHDWLSLQIEKLQAVATNKEETDIKKK
;
A
#
# COMPACT_ATOMS: atom_id res chain seq x y z
N MET A 1 -11.62 6.42 -12.68
CA MET A 1 -11.01 7.77 -12.62
C MET A 1 -9.76 7.70 -13.46
N LYS A 2 -9.54 8.68 -14.35
CA LYS A 2 -8.35 8.75 -15.19
C LYS A 2 -7.57 10.02 -14.90
N ARG A 3 -6.26 9.96 -15.10
CA ARG A 3 -5.37 11.12 -15.03
C ARG A 3 -4.40 11.04 -16.19
N GLU A 4 -4.09 12.17 -16.79
CA GLU A 4 -2.90 12.32 -17.62
C GLU A 4 -1.66 11.97 -16.77
N ILE A 5 -0.77 11.17 -17.33
CA ILE A 5 0.39 10.64 -16.61
C ILE A 5 1.35 11.76 -16.20
N GLN A 6 1.59 12.75 -17.06
CA GLN A 6 2.43 13.91 -16.70
C GLN A 6 1.85 14.71 -15.53
N THR A 7 0.56 15.04 -15.60
CA THR A 7 -0.15 15.75 -14.50
C THR A 7 -0.09 14.95 -13.20
N PHE A 8 -0.23 13.63 -13.26
CA PHE A 8 -0.07 12.76 -12.09
C PHE A 8 1.36 12.82 -11.52
N ILE A 9 2.39 12.69 -12.37
CA ILE A 9 3.80 12.76 -11.97
C ILE A 9 4.10 14.10 -11.29
N ASP A 10 3.61 15.20 -11.85
CA ASP A 10 3.84 16.55 -11.33
C ASP A 10 3.16 16.75 -9.98
N ALA A 11 1.91 16.30 -9.84
CA ALA A 11 1.17 16.38 -8.58
C ALA A 11 1.89 15.60 -7.46
N VAL A 12 2.37 14.38 -7.74
CA VAL A 12 3.10 13.58 -6.75
C VAL A 12 4.47 14.20 -6.46
N ALA A 13 5.18 14.73 -7.45
CA ALA A 13 6.47 15.40 -7.25
C ALA A 13 6.36 16.70 -6.46
N ALA A 14 5.22 17.38 -6.54
CA ALA A 14 4.89 18.60 -5.81
C ALA A 14 4.25 18.32 -4.42
N ASP A 15 4.10 17.06 -4.03
CA ASP A 15 3.40 16.64 -2.80
C ASP A 15 1.93 17.13 -2.76
N GLU A 16 1.30 17.27 -3.92
CA GLU A 16 -0.12 17.63 -4.06
C GLU A 16 -1.02 16.39 -3.88
N ILE A 17 -0.71 15.58 -2.88
CA ILE A 17 -1.48 14.40 -2.50
C ILE A 17 -1.95 14.52 -1.05
N GLN A 18 -3.03 13.82 -0.73
CA GLN A 18 -3.58 13.83 0.62
C GLN A 18 -2.95 12.70 1.43
N HIS A 19 -2.55 12.99 2.65
CA HIS A 19 -1.90 12.03 3.53
C HIS A 19 -2.75 11.68 4.74
N PHE A 20 -2.75 10.39 5.08
CA PHE A 20 -3.22 9.90 6.36
C PHE A 20 -2.16 8.95 6.92
N THR A 21 -1.80 9.11 8.20
CA THR A 21 -0.86 8.21 8.87
C THR A 21 -1.45 7.77 10.20
N ALA A 22 -1.32 6.48 10.48
CA ALA A 22 -1.61 5.87 11.76
C ALA A 22 -0.43 5.01 12.22
N ASP A 23 -0.32 4.80 13.52
CA ASP A 23 0.74 4.02 14.14
C ASP A 23 0.12 2.83 14.88
N THR A 24 0.82 1.69 14.88
CA THR A 24 0.44 0.47 15.60
C THR A 24 1.70 -0.28 16.04
N THR A 25 1.53 -1.37 16.79
CA THR A 25 2.57 -2.40 16.97
C THR A 25 2.37 -3.55 16.00
N GLU A 26 3.43 -4.32 15.73
CA GLU A 26 3.36 -5.55 14.91
C GLU A 26 2.37 -6.55 15.49
N LYS A 27 2.37 -6.70 16.82
CA LYS A 27 1.46 -7.60 17.52
C LYS A 27 -0.02 -7.23 17.29
N GLU A 28 -0.36 -5.95 17.39
CA GLU A 28 -1.72 -5.47 17.12
C GLU A 28 -2.08 -5.61 15.66
N PHE A 29 -1.14 -5.33 14.76
CA PHE A 29 -1.32 -5.53 13.32
C PHE A 29 -1.66 -6.97 12.96
N PHE A 30 -0.96 -7.95 13.53
CA PHE A 30 -1.26 -9.37 13.32
C PHE A 30 -2.57 -9.83 13.97
N ALA A 31 -3.05 -9.13 15.01
CA ALA A 31 -4.27 -9.48 15.72
C ALA A 31 -5.53 -8.87 15.08
N ASP A 32 -5.45 -7.66 14.52
CA ASP A 32 -6.59 -6.90 14.01
C ASP A 32 -6.22 -6.02 12.79
N GLN A 33 -5.65 -6.65 11.75
CA GLN A 33 -5.32 -5.97 10.49
C GLN A 33 -6.52 -5.22 9.88
N ASP A 34 -7.72 -5.79 9.93
CA ASP A 34 -8.90 -5.19 9.29
C ASP A 34 -9.36 -3.94 10.04
N GLY A 35 -9.42 -3.99 11.38
CA GLY A 35 -9.77 -2.85 12.20
C GLY A 35 -8.78 -1.69 12.07
N LEU A 36 -7.49 -2.01 11.98
CA LEU A 36 -6.42 -1.02 11.81
C LEU A 36 -6.40 -0.40 10.41
N MET A 37 -6.74 -1.18 9.37
CA MET A 37 -6.78 -0.70 7.99
C MET A 37 -8.08 0.03 7.63
N ALA A 38 -9.18 -0.19 8.37
CA ALA A 38 -10.45 0.49 8.16
C ALA A 38 -10.38 2.03 8.06
N PRO A 39 -9.66 2.76 8.94
CA PRO A 39 -9.50 4.21 8.79
C PRO A 39 -8.74 4.60 7.52
N LEU A 40 -7.74 3.80 7.09
CA LEU A 40 -6.98 4.05 5.88
C LEU A 40 -7.84 3.85 4.62
N THR A 41 -8.62 2.77 4.57
CA THR A 41 -9.52 2.49 3.44
C THR A 41 -10.63 3.54 3.34
N ALA A 42 -11.18 3.99 4.48
CA ALA A 42 -12.15 5.07 4.53
C ALA A 42 -11.57 6.39 4.01
N PHE A 43 -10.36 6.75 4.44
CA PHE A 43 -9.66 7.94 3.95
C PHE A 43 -9.43 7.88 2.43
N ILE A 44 -8.90 6.77 1.90
CA ILE A 44 -8.69 6.61 0.45
C ILE A 44 -10.00 6.79 -0.32
N ARG A 45 -11.10 6.18 0.14
CA ARG A 45 -12.41 6.32 -0.51
C ARG A 45 -12.93 7.76 -0.47
N GLU A 46 -12.76 8.45 0.65
CA GLU A 46 -13.11 9.87 0.78
C GLU A 46 -12.36 10.71 -0.27
N GLN A 47 -11.04 10.51 -0.40
CA GLN A 47 -10.23 11.27 -1.34
C GLN A 47 -10.54 10.93 -2.81
N ILE A 48 -10.82 9.66 -3.12
CA ILE A 48 -11.34 9.28 -4.46
C ILE A 48 -12.66 10.01 -4.74
N GLY A 49 -13.57 10.04 -3.77
CA GLY A 49 -14.85 10.76 -3.91
C GLY A 49 -14.69 12.27 -4.08
N ALA A 50 -13.60 12.84 -3.56
CA ALA A 50 -13.21 14.24 -3.72
C ALA A 50 -12.34 14.52 -4.95
N ASP A 51 -12.10 13.52 -5.82
CA ASP A 51 -11.22 13.59 -6.99
C ASP A 51 -9.76 13.96 -6.66
N LYS A 52 -9.27 13.58 -5.48
CA LYS A 52 -7.90 13.86 -5.02
C LYS A 52 -7.01 12.61 -5.03
N LEU A 53 -5.72 12.81 -5.31
CA LEU A 53 -4.68 11.80 -5.07
C LEU A 53 -4.45 11.65 -3.57
N ALA A 54 -4.14 10.43 -3.13
CA ALA A 54 -4.02 10.14 -1.72
C ALA A 54 -3.08 8.96 -1.44
N GLN A 55 -2.45 9.03 -0.27
CA GLN A 55 -1.66 7.98 0.34
C GLN A 55 -2.10 7.84 1.80
N ALA A 56 -2.41 6.61 2.22
CA ALA A 56 -2.66 6.26 3.60
C ALA A 56 -1.58 5.30 4.08
N GLU A 57 -1.02 5.51 5.27
CA GLU A 57 0.09 4.73 5.80
C GLU A 57 -0.20 4.27 7.23
N LEU A 58 0.08 2.99 7.50
CA LEU A 58 0.08 2.38 8.82
C LEU A 58 1.53 1.99 9.14
N LYS A 59 2.12 2.64 10.16
CA LYS A 59 3.49 2.37 10.61
C LYS A 59 3.48 1.40 11.77
N LEU A 60 4.31 0.37 11.70
CA LEU A 60 4.59 -0.51 12.83
C LEU A 60 5.76 0.09 13.59
N THR A 61 5.54 0.49 14.84
CA THR A 61 6.48 1.33 15.61
C THR A 61 7.61 0.54 16.29
N ASP A 62 7.43 -0.78 16.43
CA ASP A 62 8.34 -1.71 17.10
C ASP A 62 9.16 -2.57 16.13
N THR A 63 8.99 -2.37 14.82
CA THR A 63 9.73 -3.05 13.76
C THR A 63 9.96 -2.12 12.58
N GLU A 64 10.86 -2.48 11.68
CA GLU A 64 11.05 -1.76 10.42
C GLU A 64 10.01 -2.26 9.40
N ALA A 65 8.75 -1.89 9.61
CA ALA A 65 7.65 -2.26 8.74
C ALA A 65 6.58 -1.16 8.59
N SER A 66 6.05 -1.03 7.38
CA SER A 66 4.88 -0.18 7.10
C SER A 66 3.97 -0.82 6.06
N VAL A 67 2.68 -0.50 6.14
CA VAL A 67 1.68 -0.85 5.13
C VAL A 67 1.08 0.44 4.59
N ARG A 68 1.00 0.59 3.27
CA ARG A 68 0.42 1.77 2.62
C ARG A 68 -0.68 1.40 1.63
N LEU A 69 -1.64 2.31 1.48
CA LEU A 69 -2.57 2.34 0.37
C LEU A 69 -2.27 3.58 -0.46
N GLU A 70 -2.02 3.39 -1.75
CA GLU A 70 -1.58 4.44 -2.66
C GLU A 70 -2.47 4.51 -3.90
N LEU A 71 -2.93 5.71 -4.26
CA LEU A 71 -3.56 5.95 -5.56
C LEU A 71 -2.50 6.21 -6.62
N SER A 72 -2.32 5.26 -7.53
CA SER A 72 -1.29 5.35 -8.57
C SER A 72 -1.82 4.90 -9.93
N VAL A 73 -1.09 5.27 -10.99
CA VAL A 73 -1.35 4.82 -12.37
C VAL A 73 -0.69 3.47 -12.66
N ILE A 74 0.28 3.05 -11.83
CA ILE A 74 1.06 1.82 -12.04
C ILE A 74 1.55 1.23 -10.71
N ASN A 75 1.97 -0.04 -10.76
CA ASN A 75 2.53 -0.80 -9.65
C ASN A 75 3.96 -0.37 -9.28
N LEU A 76 4.14 0.91 -8.97
CA LEU A 76 5.38 1.47 -8.43
C LEU A 76 5.03 2.38 -7.24
N PRO A 77 5.92 2.46 -6.22
CA PRO A 77 5.72 3.38 -5.13
C PRO A 77 5.58 4.82 -5.63
N LEU A 78 4.69 5.60 -5.01
CA LEU A 78 4.46 6.99 -5.39
C LEU A 78 5.74 7.83 -5.40
N GLN A 79 6.67 7.59 -4.48
CA GLN A 79 7.95 8.30 -4.44
C GLN A 79 8.84 8.10 -5.70
N ASP A 80 8.58 7.06 -6.51
CA ASP A 80 9.39 6.72 -7.69
C ASP A 80 8.84 7.34 -9.00
N THR A 81 8.21 8.52 -8.93
CA THR A 81 7.61 9.23 -10.08
C THR A 81 8.53 9.39 -11.28
N LYS A 82 9.83 9.63 -11.06
CA LYS A 82 10.83 9.73 -12.14
C LYS A 82 10.97 8.44 -12.93
N THR A 83 10.75 7.29 -12.30
CA THR A 83 10.77 5.99 -12.97
C THR A 83 9.49 5.80 -13.76
N ILE A 84 8.34 6.22 -13.23
CA ILE A 84 7.04 6.21 -13.93
C ILE A 84 7.14 6.97 -15.26
N GLY A 85 7.67 8.20 -15.26
CA GLY A 85 7.84 9.00 -16.47
C GLY A 85 8.86 8.46 -17.49
N LYS A 86 9.67 7.46 -17.11
CA LYS A 86 10.59 6.79 -18.05
C LYS A 86 9.97 5.57 -18.72
N ILE A 87 8.95 4.98 -18.12
CA ILE A 87 8.38 3.69 -18.56
C ILE A 87 6.98 3.84 -19.15
N MET A 88 6.27 4.93 -18.84
CA MET A 88 4.94 5.23 -19.38
C MET A 88 5.03 6.39 -20.38
N ASP A 89 4.09 6.44 -21.32
CA ASP A 89 3.92 7.60 -22.19
C ASP A 89 3.26 8.73 -21.39
N THR A 90 3.97 9.84 -21.17
CA THR A 90 3.54 10.90 -20.27
C THR A 90 2.33 11.68 -20.79
N ASP A 91 2.10 11.66 -22.10
CA ASP A 91 1.01 12.39 -22.76
C ASP A 91 -0.32 11.60 -22.76
N GLU A 92 -0.29 10.33 -22.32
CA GLU A 92 -1.48 9.48 -22.25
C GLU A 92 -2.24 9.62 -20.92
N GLU A 93 -3.53 9.28 -20.97
CA GLU A 93 -4.35 9.08 -19.77
C GLU A 93 -4.29 7.63 -19.28
N ALA A 94 -3.98 7.45 -18.00
CA ALA A 94 -4.04 6.16 -17.34
C ALA A 94 -5.18 6.08 -16.32
N GLU A 95 -5.67 4.87 -16.07
CA GLU A 95 -6.61 4.62 -14.97
C GLU A 95 -5.87 4.66 -13.63
N LEU A 96 -6.45 5.38 -12.66
CA LEU A 96 -5.98 5.33 -11.29
C LEU A 96 -6.50 4.06 -10.60
N ASN A 97 -5.59 3.35 -9.95
CA ASN A 97 -5.86 2.17 -9.13
C ASN A 97 -5.43 2.42 -7.70
N VAL A 98 -6.06 1.71 -6.77
CA VAL A 98 -5.59 1.61 -5.38
C VAL A 98 -4.61 0.44 -5.31
N TYR A 99 -3.39 0.74 -4.87
CA TYR A 99 -2.34 -0.25 -4.62
C TYR A 99 -2.17 -0.46 -3.12
N ALA A 100 -2.00 -1.70 -2.71
CA ALA A 100 -1.50 -2.05 -1.39
C ALA A 100 0.02 -2.24 -1.45
N VAL A 101 0.72 -1.58 -0.54
CA VAL A 101 2.17 -1.64 -0.40
C VAL A 101 2.50 -2.15 0.99
N ILE A 102 3.43 -3.09 1.11
CA ILE A 102 4.07 -3.44 2.37
C ILE A 102 5.57 -3.32 2.18
N GLU A 103 6.21 -2.64 3.12
CA GLU A 103 7.65 -2.39 3.11
C GLU A 103 8.21 -2.87 4.44
N THR A 104 9.06 -3.90 4.37
CA THR A 104 9.76 -4.47 5.51
C THR A 104 10.89 -5.37 5.00
N PRO A 105 12.07 -5.43 5.66
CA PRO A 105 13.19 -6.27 5.24
C PRO A 105 12.84 -7.75 5.05
N ASP A 106 11.79 -8.23 5.73
CA ASP A 106 11.44 -9.65 5.80
C ASP A 106 10.40 -10.08 4.76
N ILE A 107 9.81 -9.17 3.98
CA ILE A 107 8.76 -9.53 3.02
C ILE A 107 9.30 -10.29 1.81
N ASN A 108 10.44 -9.86 1.27
CA ASN A 108 11.16 -10.45 0.15
C ASN A 108 12.55 -9.81 0.00
N ALA A 109 13.31 -10.23 -1.01
CA ALA A 109 14.67 -9.74 -1.24
C ALA A 109 14.78 -8.22 -1.50
N SER A 110 13.72 -7.56 -2.00
CA SER A 110 13.71 -6.11 -2.20
C SER A 110 13.20 -5.33 -1.00
N GLY A 111 12.71 -6.00 0.05
CA GLY A 111 12.08 -5.36 1.21
C GLY A 111 10.75 -4.68 0.90
N LEU A 112 10.18 -4.90 -0.29
CA LEU A 112 9.01 -4.17 -0.81
C LEU A 112 8.10 -5.12 -1.58
N ARG A 113 6.81 -5.10 -1.28
CA ARG A 113 5.77 -5.77 -2.06
C ARG A 113 4.64 -4.80 -2.35
N ILE A 114 4.22 -4.73 -3.60
CA ILE A 114 3.13 -3.89 -4.05
C ILE A 114 2.22 -4.68 -5.01
N ASP A 115 0.90 -4.58 -4.79
CA ASP A 115 -0.11 -5.22 -5.63
C ASP A 115 -1.31 -4.27 -5.84
N ALA A 116 -1.94 -4.35 -7.02
CA ALA A 116 -3.16 -3.61 -7.31
C ALA A 116 -4.36 -4.29 -6.63
N LEU A 117 -5.15 -3.52 -5.88
CA LEU A 117 -6.40 -4.00 -5.29
C LEU A 117 -7.55 -3.86 -6.28
N ALA A 118 -7.80 -2.64 -6.77
CA ALA A 118 -8.85 -2.35 -7.72
C ALA A 118 -8.66 -0.97 -8.38
N PRO A 119 -9.30 -0.73 -9.56
CA PRO A 119 -9.49 0.62 -10.09
C PRO A 119 -10.20 1.52 -9.08
N ALA A 120 -9.82 2.80 -8.99
CA ALA A 120 -10.32 3.73 -7.97
C ALA A 120 -11.85 3.82 -7.92
N THR A 121 -12.51 3.84 -9.08
CA THR A 121 -13.99 3.84 -9.17
C THR A 121 -14.60 2.54 -8.66
N THR A 122 -13.97 1.40 -8.95
CA THR A 122 -14.42 0.09 -8.45
C THR A 122 -14.16 -0.04 -6.95
N TYR A 123 -13.05 0.49 -6.45
CA TYR A 123 -12.67 0.47 -5.04
C TYR A 123 -13.69 1.17 -4.14
N VAL A 124 -14.31 2.25 -4.64
CA VAL A 124 -15.42 2.95 -3.98
C VAL A 124 -16.74 2.23 -4.20
N ALA A 125 -17.08 1.88 -5.44
CA ALA A 125 -18.38 1.31 -5.79
C ALA A 125 -18.61 -0.09 -5.19
N GLN A 126 -17.52 -0.85 -4.96
CA GLN A 126 -17.55 -2.21 -4.41
C GLN A 126 -16.72 -2.28 -3.12
N ALA A 127 -16.95 -1.36 -2.18
CA ALA A 127 -16.19 -1.24 -0.94
C ALA A 127 -15.99 -2.59 -0.21
N ALA A 128 -17.05 -3.38 -0.04
CA ALA A 128 -16.95 -4.69 0.63
C ALA A 128 -16.03 -5.70 -0.10
N VAL A 129 -16.03 -5.68 -1.44
CA VAL A 129 -15.16 -6.56 -2.25
C VAL A 129 -13.71 -6.09 -2.18
N ALA A 130 -13.51 -4.77 -2.21
CA ALA A 130 -12.19 -4.15 -2.04
C ALA A 130 -11.61 -4.43 -0.64
N ASP A 131 -12.41 -4.33 0.42
CA ASP A 131 -12.01 -4.64 1.79
C ASP A 131 -11.65 -6.12 1.94
N ALA A 132 -12.45 -7.03 1.37
CA ALA A 132 -12.12 -8.46 1.34
C ALA A 132 -10.82 -8.75 0.58
N SER A 133 -10.59 -8.06 -0.55
CA SER A 133 -9.36 -8.23 -1.34
C SER A 133 -8.12 -7.76 -0.57
N LEU A 134 -8.25 -6.66 0.18
CA LEU A 134 -7.20 -6.18 1.07
C LEU A 134 -6.95 -7.17 2.22
N HIS A 135 -8.01 -7.66 2.86
CA HIS A 135 -7.93 -8.67 3.91
C HIS A 135 -7.17 -9.93 3.46
N ASP A 136 -7.56 -10.49 2.30
CA ASP A 136 -6.93 -11.69 1.74
C ASP A 136 -5.45 -11.45 1.43
N TRP A 137 -5.15 -10.27 0.86
CA TRP A 137 -3.78 -9.90 0.52
C TRP A 137 -2.89 -9.72 1.76
N LEU A 138 -3.37 -9.02 2.80
CA LEU A 138 -2.64 -8.79 4.04
C LEU A 138 -2.45 -10.11 4.79
N SER A 139 -3.48 -10.95 4.88
CA SER A 139 -3.39 -12.26 5.53
C SER A 139 -2.29 -13.13 4.93
N LEU A 140 -2.18 -13.15 3.60
CA LEU A 140 -1.10 -13.85 2.91
C LEU A 140 0.29 -13.28 3.23
N GLN A 141 0.41 -11.96 3.40
CA GLN A 141 1.70 -11.34 3.73
C GLN A 141 2.08 -11.58 5.19
N ILE A 142 1.12 -11.48 6.11
CA ILE A 142 1.32 -11.77 7.53
C ILE A 142 1.75 -13.23 7.72
N GLU A 143 1.11 -14.18 7.04
CA GLU A 143 1.49 -15.60 7.12
C GLU A 143 2.96 -15.80 6.72
N LYS A 144 3.43 -15.13 5.66
CA LYS A 144 4.84 -15.18 5.25
C LYS A 144 5.77 -14.59 6.30
N LEU A 145 5.42 -13.42 6.85
CA LEU A 145 6.24 -12.76 7.87
C LEU A 145 6.35 -13.61 9.14
N GLN A 146 5.25 -14.22 9.58
CA GLN A 146 5.23 -15.13 10.72
C GLN A 146 6.06 -16.40 10.47
N ALA A 147 6.01 -16.96 9.25
CA ALA A 147 6.83 -18.11 8.88
C ALA A 147 8.34 -17.77 8.88
N VAL A 148 8.71 -16.57 8.41
CA VAL A 148 10.09 -16.08 8.45
C VAL A 148 10.56 -15.88 9.89
N ALA A 149 9.74 -15.28 10.76
CA ALA A 149 10.06 -15.08 12.18
C ALA A 149 10.31 -16.43 12.89
N THR A 150 9.44 -17.42 12.69
CA THR A 150 9.58 -18.77 13.27
C THR A 150 10.88 -19.44 12.82
N ASN A 151 11.21 -19.35 11.53
CA ASN A 151 12.45 -19.93 10.99
C ASN A 151 13.70 -19.27 11.57
N LYS A 152 13.68 -17.94 11.77
CA LYS A 152 14.79 -17.20 12.40
C LYS A 152 15.02 -17.67 13.83
N GLU A 153 13.96 -17.77 14.64
CA GLU A 153 14.02 -18.26 16.02
C GLU A 153 14.61 -19.68 16.10
N GLU A 154 14.19 -20.59 15.23
CA GLU A 154 14.74 -21.96 15.19
C GLU A 154 16.23 -21.99 14.80
N THR A 155 16.66 -21.13 13.88
CA THR A 155 18.08 -21.08 13.47
C THR A 155 18.99 -20.49 14.54
N ASP A 156 18.49 -19.56 15.36
CA ASP A 156 19.25 -18.96 16.46
C ASP A 156 19.37 -19.90 17.67
N ILE A 157 18.36 -20.74 17.92
CA ILE A 157 18.43 -21.80 18.94
C ILE A 157 19.47 -22.86 18.56
N LYS A 158 19.55 -23.25 17.29
CA LYS A 158 20.51 -24.28 16.81
C LYS A 158 21.97 -23.79 16.76
N LYS A 159 22.21 -22.48 16.87
CA LYS A 159 23.56 -21.86 16.87
C LYS A 159 24.10 -21.58 18.27
N LYS A 160 23.31 -21.82 19.33
CA LYS A 160 23.73 -21.71 20.74
C LYS A 160 24.10 -23.08 21.29
#